data_AF-A0A8J2NVQ7-F1
#
_entry.id   AF-A0A8J2NVQ7-F1
#
_cell.length_a   1.000
_cell.length_b   1.000
_cell.length_c   1.000
_cell.angle_alpha   90.00
_cell.angle_beta   90.00
_cell.angle_gamma   90.00
#
_symmetry.space_group_name_H-M   'P 1'
#
loop_
_entity.id
_entity.type
_entity.pdbx_description
1 polymer ?
#
loop_
_entity_poly.entity_id
_entity_poly.type
_entity_poly.pdbx_seq_one_letter_code
_entity_poly.pdbx_strand_id
1 'polypeptide(L)'
;REVDIVVSLLPYSLHSNIASECIKNKVNMVTASYCAPPLAALSEDAKNAGIVILNEVGLDPGIDHLLAMECFDEIHSKGGKVESFRSYCGGLPAPEAS
;
A
#
# COMPACT_ATOMS: atom_id res chain seq x y z
N ARG A 1 -25.92 0.75 -1.08
CA ARG A 1 -24.50 1.16 -1.28
C ARG A 1 -24.46 1.87 -2.62
N GLU A 2 -23.88 3.06 -2.69
CA GLU A 2 -23.72 3.80 -3.96
C GLU A 2 -22.39 3.47 -4.67
N VAL A 3 -21.41 2.93 -3.94
CA VAL A 3 -20.09 2.54 -4.46
C VAL A 3 -19.61 1.24 -3.81
N ASP A 4 -18.79 0.48 -4.53
CA ASP A 4 -18.21 -0.78 -4.07
C ASP A 4 -16.79 -0.63 -3.49
N ILE A 5 -16.07 0.41 -3.91
CA ILE A 5 -14.69 0.69 -3.50
C ILE A 5 -14.41 2.20 -3.48
N VAL A 6 -13.59 2.63 -2.52
CA VAL A 6 -13.06 4.00 -2.42
C VAL A 6 -11.58 3.98 -2.78
N VAL A 7 -11.17 4.82 -3.74
CA VAL A 7 -9.76 5.03 -4.07
C VAL A 7 -9.33 6.39 -3.53
N SER A 8 -8.51 6.40 -2.48
CA SER A 8 -8.03 7.64 -1.86
C SER A 8 -6.70 8.08 -2.45
N LEU A 9 -6.77 9.10 -3.32
CA LEU A 9 -5.60 9.81 -3.87
C LEU A 9 -5.40 11.19 -3.20
N LEU A 10 -5.89 11.33 -1.96
CA LEU A 10 -5.75 12.54 -1.15
C LEU A 10 -4.46 12.52 -0.30
N PRO A 11 -4.08 13.64 0.34
CA PRO A 11 -2.97 13.67 1.28
C PRO A 11 -3.10 12.62 2.38
N TYR A 12 -2.00 11.93 2.70
CA TYR A 12 -2.01 10.75 3.56
C TYR A 12 -2.54 11.00 4.98
N SER A 13 -2.46 12.24 5.46
CA SER A 13 -3.00 12.67 6.75
C SER A 13 -4.51 12.50 6.87
N LEU A 14 -5.23 12.38 5.75
CA LEU A 14 -6.68 12.19 5.70
C LEU A 14 -7.10 10.72 5.67
N HIS A 15 -6.16 9.78 5.42
CA HIS A 15 -6.53 8.38 5.16
C HIS A 15 -7.20 7.70 6.36
N SER A 16 -6.83 8.01 7.60
CA SER A 16 -7.50 7.43 8.78
C SER A 16 -8.97 7.87 8.90
N ASN A 17 -9.28 9.11 8.51
CA ASN A 17 -10.65 9.62 8.52
C ASN A 17 -11.48 8.95 7.44
N ILE A 18 -10.91 8.80 6.24
CA ILE A 18 -11.56 8.14 5.10
C ILE A 18 -11.76 6.65 5.41
N ALA A 19 -10.76 5.97 5.96
CA ALA A 19 -10.84 4.58 6.38
C ALA A 19 -11.91 4.35 7.43
N SER A 20 -12.02 5.24 8.43
CA SER A 20 -13.09 5.19 9.43
C SER A 20 -14.47 5.25 8.80
N GLU A 21 -14.64 6.08 7.76
CA GLU A 21 -15.91 6.17 7.04
C GLU A 21 -16.16 4.94 6.15
N CYS A 22 -15.12 4.39 5.52
CA CYS A 22 -15.19 3.13 4.78
C CYS A 22 -15.62 1.97 5.69
N ILE A 23 -15.06 1.88 6.91
CA ILE A 23 -15.43 0.87 7.92
C ILE A 23 -16.91 0.98 8.30
N LYS A 24 -17.40 2.18 8.62
CA LYS A 24 -18.82 2.40 8.97
C LYS A 24 -19.77 1.97 7.87
N ASN A 25 -19.43 2.30 6.62
CA ASN A 25 -20.26 2.00 5.45
C ASN A 25 -19.97 0.59 4.87
N LYS A 26 -19.03 -0.14 5.46
CA LYS A 26 -18.53 -1.43 5.00
C LYS A 26 -18.08 -1.39 3.54
N VAL A 27 -17.37 -0.35 3.10
CA VAL A 27 -16.86 -0.23 1.72
C VAL A 27 -15.36 -0.48 1.72
N ASN A 28 -14.86 -1.21 0.72
CA ASN A 28 -13.41 -1.44 0.58
C ASN A 28 -12.67 -0.13 0.22
N MET A 29 -11.39 -0.06 0.56
CA MET A 29 -10.57 1.12 0.30
C MET A 29 -9.20 0.74 -0.29
N VAL A 30 -8.69 1.55 -1.22
CA VAL A 30 -7.32 1.45 -1.75
C VAL A 30 -6.63 2.81 -1.68
N THR A 31 -5.33 2.83 -1.39
CA THR A 31 -4.49 4.04 -1.42
C THR A 31 -3.07 3.74 -1.89
N ALA A 32 -2.43 4.73 -2.52
CA ALA A 32 -1.05 4.68 -2.98
C ALA A 32 -0.05 5.26 -1.94
N SER A 33 -0.46 5.39 -0.68
CA SER A 33 0.37 5.92 0.41
C SER A 33 0.76 4.86 1.43
N TYR A 34 1.86 5.13 2.13
CA TYR A 34 2.31 4.37 3.31
C TYR A 34 1.19 4.15 4.34
N CYS A 35 1.23 2.99 5.01
CA CYS A 35 0.34 2.69 6.13
C CYS A 35 0.81 3.40 7.41
N ALA A 36 0.36 4.65 7.60
CA ALA A 36 0.71 5.44 8.78
C ALA A 36 0.11 4.85 10.08
N PRO A 37 0.72 5.06 11.26
CA PRO A 37 0.26 4.46 12.53
C PRO A 37 -1.23 4.67 12.86
N PRO A 38 -1.84 5.85 12.63
CA PRO A 38 -3.28 6.04 12.88
C PRO A 38 -4.18 5.19 11.98
N LEU A 39 -3.73 4.90 10.76
CA LEU A 39 -4.45 4.03 9.83
C LEU A 39 -4.24 2.55 10.18
N ALA A 40 -3.01 2.17 10.53
CA ALA A 40 -2.68 0.82 10.99
C ALA A 40 -3.49 0.41 12.24
N ALA A 41 -3.77 1.37 13.13
CA ALA A 41 -4.60 1.15 14.32
C ALA A 41 -6.04 0.70 14.00
N LEU A 42 -6.55 0.96 12.79
CA LEU A 42 -7.89 0.57 12.35
C LEU A 42 -7.96 -0.86 11.76
N SER A 43 -6.84 -1.61 11.78
CA SER A 43 -6.75 -2.94 11.17
C SER A 43 -7.83 -3.91 11.69
N GLU A 44 -8.05 -3.94 13.01
CA GLU A 44 -9.01 -4.87 13.60
C GLU A 44 -10.46 -4.44 13.33
N ASP A 45 -10.74 -3.14 13.32
CA ASP A 45 -12.05 -2.59 12.96
C ASP A 45 -12.40 -2.92 11.50
N ALA A 46 -11.44 -2.83 10.57
CA ALA A 46 -11.62 -3.20 9.18
C ALA A 46 -11.92 -4.70 9.00
N LYS A 47 -11.20 -5.57 9.72
CA LYS A 47 -11.47 -7.02 9.73
C LYS A 47 -12.86 -7.33 10.29
N ASN A 48 -13.23 -6.70 11.41
CA ASN A 48 -14.54 -6.87 12.03
C ASN A 48 -15.69 -6.39 11.13
N ALA A 49 -15.45 -5.32 10.36
CA ALA A 49 -16.40 -4.82 9.36
C ALA A 49 -16.47 -5.69 8.09
N GLY A 50 -15.53 -6.63 7.90
CA GLY A 50 -15.46 -7.52 6.75
C GLY A 50 -15.03 -6.80 5.47
N ILE A 51 -14.18 -5.78 5.57
CA ILE A 51 -13.67 -5.01 4.42
C ILE A 51 -12.15 -5.10 4.29
N VAL A 52 -11.67 -4.81 3.10
CA VAL A 52 -10.24 -4.68 2.79
C VAL A 52 -9.89 -3.19 2.69
N ILE A 53 -8.83 -2.80 3.38
CA ILE A 53 -8.14 -1.53 3.21
C ILE A 53 -6.74 -1.88 2.71
N LEU A 54 -6.46 -1.59 1.44
CA LEU A 54 -5.19 -1.90 0.79
C LEU A 54 -4.37 -0.61 0.64
N ASN A 55 -3.19 -0.62 1.22
CA ASN A 55 -2.24 0.49 1.21
C ASN A 55 -1.08 0.22 0.25
N GLU A 56 -0.22 1.23 0.08
CA GLU A 56 1.09 1.04 -0.53
C GLU A 56 1.02 0.45 -1.95
N VAL A 57 0.07 0.96 -2.75
CA VAL A 57 -0.15 0.54 -4.15
C VAL A 57 0.24 1.65 -5.13
N GLY A 58 1.47 2.14 -5.03
CA GLY A 58 2.05 3.17 -5.90
C GLY A 58 3.34 2.72 -6.60
N LEU A 59 4.29 3.66 -6.73
CA LEU A 59 5.65 3.38 -7.21
C LEU A 59 6.57 2.98 -6.05
N ASP A 60 6.72 3.90 -5.10
CA ASP A 60 7.45 3.79 -3.84
C ASP A 60 6.60 4.55 -2.80
N PRO A 61 5.77 3.86 -2.00
CA PRO A 61 5.69 2.40 -1.86
C PRO A 61 4.69 1.76 -2.86
N GLY A 62 5.04 0.58 -3.39
CA GLY A 62 4.18 -0.28 -4.22
C GLY A 62 4.95 -1.20 -5.15
N ILE A 63 5.30 -0.73 -6.35
CA ILE A 63 6.04 -1.53 -7.34
C ILE A 63 7.36 -2.04 -6.76
N ASP A 64 8.03 -1.24 -5.93
CA ASP A 64 9.23 -1.65 -5.21
C ASP A 64 8.98 -2.87 -4.29
N HIS A 65 7.87 -2.90 -3.55
CA HIS A 65 7.46 -4.06 -2.75
C HIS A 65 7.19 -5.29 -3.59
N LEU A 66 6.46 -5.13 -4.71
CA LEU A 66 6.10 -6.24 -5.59
C LEU A 66 7.35 -6.90 -6.19
N LEU A 67 8.28 -6.11 -6.72
CA LEU A 67 9.52 -6.62 -7.32
C LEU A 67 10.46 -7.23 -6.27
N ALA A 68 10.53 -6.64 -5.07
CA ALA A 68 11.33 -7.19 -3.98
C ALA A 68 10.78 -8.56 -3.54
N MET A 69 9.48 -8.64 -3.29
CA MET A 69 8.85 -9.88 -2.82
C MET A 69 8.85 -10.98 -3.89
N GLU A 70 8.63 -10.66 -5.17
CA GLU A 70 8.76 -11.64 -6.26
C GLU A 70 10.15 -12.30 -6.27
N CYS A 71 11.21 -11.49 -6.17
CA CYS A 71 12.59 -11.96 -6.09
C CYS A 71 12.84 -12.81 -4.83
N PHE A 72 12.35 -12.36 -3.67
CA PHE A 72 12.54 -13.07 -2.41
C PHE A 72 11.81 -14.41 -2.39
N ASP A 73 10.56 -14.44 -2.87
CA ASP A 73 9.75 -15.65 -2.95
C ASP A 73 10.39 -16.67 -3.89
N GLU A 74 10.94 -16.24 -5.03
CA GLU A 74 11.68 -17.12 -5.93
C GLU A 74 12.91 -17.73 -5.24
N ILE A 75 13.72 -16.91 -4.56
CA ILE A 75 14.92 -17.37 -3.84
C ILE A 75 14.54 -18.38 -2.75
N HIS A 76 13.53 -18.06 -1.93
CA HIS A 76 13.09 -18.93 -0.85
C HIS A 76 12.49 -20.24 -1.37
N SER A 77 11.74 -20.21 -2.48
CA SER A 77 11.15 -21.41 -3.10
C SER A 77 12.21 -22.44 -3.54
N LYS A 78 13.44 -21.98 -3.81
CA LYS A 78 14.59 -22.80 -4.19
C LYS A 78 15.50 -23.15 -3.00
N GLY A 79 15.06 -22.85 -1.77
CA GLY A 79 15.84 -23.08 -0.54
C GLY A 79 17.02 -22.11 -0.36
N GLY A 80 17.06 -21.02 -1.13
CA GLY A 80 18.07 -19.97 -1.02
C GLY A 80 17.81 -19.02 0.15
N LYS A 81 18.75 -18.09 0.37
CA LYS A 81 18.66 -17.04 1.38
C LYS A 81 19.03 -15.70 0.78
N VAL A 82 18.30 -14.65 1.16
CA VAL A 82 18.62 -13.26 0.81
C VAL A 82 19.69 -12.76 1.77
N GLU A 83 20.96 -12.77 1.35
CA GLU A 83 22.09 -12.29 2.17
C GLU A 83 22.21 -10.76 2.17
N SER A 84 21.74 -10.09 1.12
CA SER A 84 21.70 -8.63 1.05
C SER A 84 20.63 -8.14 0.09
N PHE A 85 20.02 -7.00 0.39
CA PHE A 85 19.05 -6.33 -0.46
C PHE A 85 19.35 -4.82 -0.52
N ARG A 86 19.32 -4.26 -1.73
CA ARG A 86 19.48 -2.83 -1.98
C ARG A 86 18.53 -2.43 -3.10
N SER A 87 17.66 -1.47 -2.83
CA SER A 87 16.72 -0.91 -3.80
C SER A 87 16.93 0.60 -3.89
N TYR A 88 16.93 1.13 -5.10
CA TYR A 88 17.05 2.55 -5.39
C TYR A 88 15.93 2.94 -6.34
N CYS A 89 15.19 3.98 -5.99
CA CYS A 89 14.12 4.55 -6.80
C CYS A 89 14.30 6.07 -6.89
N GLY A 90 13.86 6.67 -7.98
CA GLY A 90 13.93 8.12 -8.18
C GLY A 90 13.05 8.59 -9.32
N GLY A 91 12.15 9.55 -9.02
CA GLY A 91 11.42 10.30 -10.04
C GLY A 91 12.24 11.53 -10.43
N LEU A 92 12.88 11.48 -11.59
CA LEU A 92 13.75 12.54 -12.11
C LEU A 92 13.23 13.02 -13.47
N PRO A 93 13.50 14.29 -13.86
CA PRO A 93 13.35 14.70 -15.25
C PRO A 93 14.20 13.81 -16.17
N ALA A 94 13.80 13.72 -17.43
CA ALA A 94 14.62 13.08 -18.43
C ALA A 94 15.99 13.80 -18.55
N PRO A 95 17.10 13.10 -18.85
CA PRO A 95 18.43 13.70 -18.92
C PRO A 95 18.53 14.92 -19.85
N GLU A 96 17.77 14.92 -20.95
CA GLU A 96 17.69 16.01 -21.92
C GLU A 96 16.92 17.25 -21.45
N ALA A 97 16.24 17.16 -20.30
CA ALA A 97 15.46 18.23 -19.69
C ALA A 97 16.12 18.79 -18.41
N SER A 98 17.36 18.39 -18.13
CA SER A 98 18.13 18.78 -16.93
C SER A 98 19.04 19.99 -17.17
#